data_AF-A0A7X2T1D0-F1
#
_entry.id   AF-A0A7X2T1D0-F1
#
_cell.length_a   1.000
_cell.length_b   1.000
_cell.length_c   1.000
_cell.angle_alpha   90.00
_cell.angle_beta   90.00
_cell.angle_gamma   90.00
#
_symmetry.space_group_name_H-M   'P 1'
#
loop_
_entity.id
_entity.type
_entity.pdbx_description
1 polymer ?
#
loop_
_entity_poly.entity_id
_entity_poly.type
_entity_poly.pdbx_seq_one_letter_code
_entity_poly.pdbx_strand_id
1 'polypeptide(L)'
;MFKNEARVHLWYKDHFGYDIKPYTSLEDDINSWPTTSTAVGIRRDKNGAFKIYAPFGLNDLFGKIVRANKAQITKDIYENKTTRWLSKWPDLKVIPWEK
;
A
#
# COMPACT_ATOMS: atom_id res chain seq x y z
N MET A 1 6.55 4.69 -15.33
CA MET A 1 7.78 4.92 -14.55
C MET A 1 7.96 3.75 -13.60
N PHE A 2 9.07 3.02 -13.69
CA PHE A 2 9.40 1.97 -12.73
C PHE A 2 10.03 2.58 -11.48
N LYS A 3 9.71 2.06 -10.30
CA LYS A 3 10.37 2.42 -9.04
C LYS A 3 11.25 1.25 -8.59
N ASN A 4 12.40 1.56 -8.03
CA ASN A 4 13.27 0.57 -7.39
C ASN A 4 13.07 0.66 -5.88
N GLU A 5 12.29 -0.29 -5.34
CA GLU A 5 11.91 -0.27 -3.92
C GLU A 5 13.12 -0.47 -2.98
N ALA A 6 14.19 -1.14 -3.44
CA ALA A 6 15.42 -1.28 -2.67
C ALA A 6 16.12 0.07 -2.38
N ARG A 7 15.79 1.13 -3.13
CA ARG A 7 16.38 2.46 -3.00
C ARG A 7 15.45 3.49 -2.38
N VAL A 8 14.28 3.10 -1.90
CA VAL A 8 13.28 4.05 -1.34
C VAL A 8 13.83 4.83 -0.18
N HIS A 9 14.51 4.16 0.75
CA HIS A 9 15.14 4.77 1.92
C HIS A 9 16.11 5.91 1.59
N LEU A 10 16.65 5.97 0.37
CA LEU A 10 17.59 7.02 -0.06
C LEU A 10 16.91 8.36 -0.38
N TRP A 11 15.61 8.37 -0.73
CA TRP A 11 14.88 9.58 -1.12
C TRP A 11 13.61 9.81 -0.30
N TYR A 12 13.21 8.84 0.53
CA TYR A 12 11.95 8.89 1.26
C TYR A 12 11.85 10.11 2.18
N LYS A 13 12.93 10.42 2.90
CA LYS A 13 13.01 11.57 3.80
C LYS A 13 12.79 12.89 3.07
N ASP A 14 13.45 13.08 1.93
CA ASP A 14 13.32 14.32 1.16
C ASP A 14 11.88 14.53 0.65
N HIS A 15 11.14 13.45 0.45
CA HIS A 15 9.76 13.50 -0.04
C HIS A 15 8.69 13.54 1.07
N PHE A 16 8.91 12.86 2.19
CA PHE A 16 7.90 12.65 3.24
C PHE A 16 8.31 13.17 4.64
N GLY A 17 9.55 13.63 4.82
CA GLY A 17 10.02 14.31 6.03
C GLY A 17 10.58 13.41 7.13
N TYR A 18 10.67 12.09 6.93
CA TYR A 18 11.26 11.16 7.90
C TYR A 18 11.99 10.00 7.24
N ASP A 19 12.94 9.41 7.97
CA ASP A 19 13.73 8.28 7.51
C ASP A 19 12.96 6.96 7.62
N ILE A 20 13.20 6.06 6.67
CA ILE A 20 12.78 4.65 6.75
C ILE A 20 13.97 3.73 6.62
N LYS A 21 13.87 2.52 7.14
CA LYS A 21 14.90 1.50 6.96
C LYS A 21 14.84 0.96 5.52
N PRO A 22 15.98 0.53 4.94
CA PRO A 22 15.97 -0.21 3.68
C PRO A 22 15.09 -1.46 3.81
N TYR A 23 14.22 -1.71 2.84
CA TYR A 23 13.45 -2.94 2.80
C TYR A 23 14.35 -4.14 2.53
N THR A 24 14.06 -5.24 3.21
CA THR A 24 14.85 -6.48 3.14
C THR A 24 14.28 -7.51 2.16
N SER A 25 13.01 -7.35 1.77
CA SER A 25 12.32 -8.19 0.80
C SER A 25 11.18 -7.41 0.12
N LEU A 26 10.56 -8.03 -0.89
CA LEU A 26 9.35 -7.49 -1.51
C LEU A 26 8.18 -7.48 -0.51
N GLU A 27 8.08 -8.52 0.31
CA GLU A 27 7.07 -8.65 1.34
C GLU A 27 7.20 -7.54 2.39
N ASP A 28 8.43 -7.18 2.78
CA ASP A 28 8.74 -6.09 3.72
C ASP A 28 8.26 -4.74 3.16
N ASP A 29 8.51 -4.46 1.88
CA ASP A 29 7.95 -3.28 1.20
C ASP A 29 6.41 -3.30 1.18
N ILE A 30 5.78 -4.39 0.72
CA ILE A 30 4.31 -4.50 0.62
C ILE A 30 3.64 -4.32 1.99
N ASN A 31 4.26 -4.80 3.07
CA ASN A 31 3.77 -4.61 4.44
C ASN A 31 3.71 -3.15 4.87
N SER A 32 4.47 -2.26 4.23
CA SER A 32 4.47 -0.81 4.49
C SER A 32 3.49 -0.03 3.60
N TRP A 33 2.90 -0.67 2.58
CA TRP A 33 2.11 0.04 1.59
C TRP A 33 0.89 0.75 2.21
N PRO A 34 0.53 1.95 1.73
CA PRO A 34 -0.46 2.85 2.33
C PRO A 34 -1.80 2.30 2.80
N THR A 35 -2.36 1.32 2.09
CA THR A 35 -3.71 0.81 2.36
C THR A 35 -3.75 -0.70 2.25
N THR A 36 -4.56 -1.34 3.10
CA THR A 36 -4.72 -2.80 3.14
C THR A 36 -5.16 -3.36 1.78
N SER A 37 -6.10 -2.68 1.12
CA SER A 37 -6.62 -3.02 -0.21
C SER A 37 -5.58 -2.95 -1.32
N THR A 38 -4.55 -2.11 -1.16
CA THR A 38 -3.48 -1.99 -2.16
C THR A 38 -2.30 -2.89 -1.88
N ALA A 39 -2.08 -3.32 -0.63
CA ALA A 39 -0.97 -4.15 -0.20
C ALA A 39 -1.13 -5.61 -0.68
N VAL A 40 -1.08 -5.80 -1.99
CA VAL A 40 -1.26 -7.09 -2.67
C VAL A 40 -0.20 -7.25 -3.77
N GLY A 41 0.58 -8.32 -3.68
CA GLY A 41 1.52 -8.75 -4.70
C GLY A 41 1.01 -10.00 -5.41
N ILE A 42 1.12 -10.04 -6.75
CA ILE A 42 0.78 -11.21 -7.55
C ILE A 42 1.93 -11.49 -8.51
N ARG A 43 2.40 -12.74 -8.55
CA ARG A 43 3.40 -13.21 -9.51
C ARG A 43 3.08 -14.61 -9.99
N ARG A 44 3.66 -15.02 -11.11
CA ARG A 44 3.67 -16.43 -11.53
C ARG A 44 4.88 -17.13 -10.93
N ASP A 45 4.72 -18.38 -10.52
CA ASP A 45 5.84 -19.26 -10.20
C ASP A 45 6.39 -19.95 -11.46
N LYS A 46 7.41 -20.80 -11.28
CA LYS A 46 8.07 -21.51 -12.37
C LYS A 46 7.15 -22.48 -13.12
N ASN A 47 6.04 -22.90 -12.49
CA ASN A 47 5.05 -23.80 -13.07
C ASN A 47 3.88 -23.01 -13.70
N GLY A 48 3.97 -21.68 -13.74
CA GLY A 48 2.94 -20.80 -14.28
C GLY A 48 1.77 -20.54 -13.33
N ALA A 49 1.77 -21.11 -12.11
CA ALA A 49 0.72 -20.91 -11.13
C ALA A 49 0.86 -19.53 -10.47
N PHE A 50 -0.27 -18.92 -10.10
CA PHE A 50 -0.25 -17.65 -9.40
C PHE A 50 0.15 -17.84 -7.92
N LYS A 51 1.10 -17.01 -7.48
CA LYS A 51 1.42 -16.79 -6.07
C LYS A 51 0.94 -15.41 -5.70
N ILE A 52 0.16 -15.34 -4.62
CA ILE A 52 -0.42 -14.12 -4.10
C ILE A 52 0.17 -13.87 -2.73
N TYR A 53 0.63 -12.64 -2.51
CA TYR A 53 1.01 -12.12 -1.20
C TYR A 53 0.00 -11.03 -0.81
N ALA A 54 -0.79 -11.27 0.24
CA ALA A 54 -1.83 -10.36 0.72
C ALA A 54 -1.83 -10.36 2.26
N PRO A 55 -0.89 -9.63 2.91
CA PRO A 55 -0.71 -9.67 4.37
C PRO A 55 -1.95 -9.26 5.16
N PHE A 56 -2.86 -8.49 4.55
CA PHE A 56 -4.13 -8.07 5.15
C PHE A 56 -5.36 -8.83 4.59
N GLY A 57 -5.13 -9.91 3.84
CA GLY A 57 -6.16 -10.63 3.10
C GLY A 57 -6.68 -9.86 1.87
N LEU A 58 -7.69 -10.41 1.20
CA LEU A 58 -8.26 -9.84 -0.04
C LEU A 58 -9.66 -9.22 0.16
N ASN A 59 -10.20 -9.28 1.38
CA ASN A 59 -11.56 -8.82 1.66
C ASN A 59 -11.72 -7.33 1.41
N ASP A 60 -10.73 -6.51 1.81
CA ASP A 60 -10.79 -5.06 1.59
C ASP A 60 -10.71 -4.72 0.10
N LEU A 61 -9.85 -5.41 -0.67
CA LEU A 61 -9.75 -5.24 -2.12
C LEU A 61 -11.08 -5.58 -2.82
N PHE A 62 -11.64 -6.77 -2.59
CA PHE A 62 -12.88 -7.20 -3.25
C PHE A 62 -14.11 -6.45 -2.73
N GLY A 63 -14.09 -6.04 -1.46
CA GLY A 63 -15.16 -5.27 -0.83
C GLY A 63 -15.18 -3.79 -1.21
N LYS A 64 -14.22 -3.32 -2.02
CA LYS A 64 -14.00 -1.90 -2.35
C LYS A 64 -13.79 -1.04 -1.10
N ILE A 65 -13.15 -1.62 -0.08
CA ILE A 65 -12.88 -0.96 1.21
C ILE A 65 -11.46 -0.41 1.16
N VAL A 66 -11.32 0.88 1.42
CA VAL A 66 -10.02 1.52 1.59
C VAL A 66 -9.80 1.72 3.08
N ARG A 67 -8.83 1.02 3.65
CA ARG A 67 -8.43 1.13 5.05
C ARG A 67 -6.95 1.44 5.14
N ALA A 68 -6.58 2.40 5.98
CA ALA A 68 -5.19 2.77 6.19
C ALA A 68 -4.39 1.59 6.75
N ASN A 69 -3.23 1.32 6.15
CA ASN A 69 -2.19 0.54 6.79
C ASN A 69 -1.25 1.51 7.52
N LYS A 70 -1.43 1.63 8.84
CA LYS A 70 -0.73 2.61 9.68
C LYS A 70 0.74 2.26 9.96
N ALA A 71 1.29 1.23 9.30
CA ALA A 71 2.71 0.88 9.41
C ALA A 71 3.63 2.06 9.04
N GLN A 72 3.24 2.87 8.04
CA GLN A 72 4.07 3.97 7.58
C GLN A 72 3.29 5.23 7.17
N ILE A 73 2.08 5.12 6.63
CA ILE A 73 1.34 6.29 6.14
C ILE A 73 0.92 7.25 7.27
N THR A 74 0.90 8.56 6.99
CA THR A 74 0.31 9.56 7.89
C THR A 74 -1.17 9.81 7.58
N LYS A 75 -1.91 10.35 8.55
CA LYS A 75 -3.33 10.72 8.39
C LYS A 75 -3.56 11.60 7.15
N ASP A 76 -2.79 12.68 7.03
CA ASP A 76 -2.94 13.64 5.93
C ASP A 76 -2.70 12.99 4.55
N ILE A 77 -1.69 12.13 4.43
CA ILE A 77 -1.41 11.42 3.17
C ILE A 77 -2.57 10.46 2.84
N TYR A 78 -3.12 9.78 3.84
CA TYR A 78 -4.24 8.86 3.67
C TYR A 78 -5.52 9.58 3.23
N GLU A 79 -5.88 10.67 3.90
CA GLU A 79 -7.08 11.47 3.59
C GLU A 79 -6.98 12.12 2.20
N ASN A 80 -5.80 12.63 1.83
CA ASN A 80 -5.57 13.17 0.49
C ASN A 80 -5.66 12.09 -0.60
N LYS A 81 -5.09 10.90 -0.36
CA LYS A 81 -5.17 9.76 -1.30
C LYS A 81 -6.61 9.32 -1.50
N THR A 82 -7.36 9.15 -0.41
CA THR A 82 -8.74 8.64 -0.44
C THR A 82 -9.69 9.65 -1.08
N THR A 83 -9.53 10.95 -0.82
CA THR A 83 -10.27 12.02 -1.50
C THR A 83 -10.08 11.95 -3.02
N ARG A 84 -8.83 11.82 -3.48
CA ARG A 84 -8.52 11.69 -4.91
C ARG A 84 -9.04 10.37 -5.52
N TRP A 85 -9.14 9.30 -4.73
CA TRP A 85 -9.68 8.04 -5.21
C TRP A 85 -11.20 8.07 -5.30
N LEU A 86 -11.88 8.67 -4.33
CA LEU A 86 -13.34 8.83 -4.34
C LEU A 86 -13.83 9.65 -5.55
N SER A 87 -13.05 10.62 -6.05
CA SER A 87 -13.42 11.36 -7.26
C SER A 87 -13.38 10.50 -8.53
N LYS A 88 -12.67 9.36 -8.51
CA LYS A 88 -12.56 8.42 -9.64
C LYS A 88 -13.43 7.18 -9.46
N TRP A 89 -13.60 6.74 -8.22
CA TRP A 89 -14.36 5.55 -7.82
C TRP A 89 -15.30 5.94 -6.67
N PRO A 90 -16.48 6.50 -7.00
CA PRO A 90 -17.41 7.02 -5.99
C PRO A 90 -18.01 5.95 -5.07
N ASP A 91 -17.88 4.68 -5.42
CA ASP A 91 -18.43 3.53 -4.68
C ASP A 91 -17.42 2.89 -3.69
N LEU A 92 -16.24 3.48 -3.52
CA LEU A 92 -15.28 3.06 -2.50
C LEU A 92 -15.80 3.34 -1.08
N LYS A 93 -15.60 2.37 -0.19
CA LYS A 93 -15.89 2.48 1.24
C LYS A 93 -14.62 2.87 1.98
N VAL A 94 -14.43 4.16 2.21
CA VAL A 94 -13.25 4.66 2.95
C VAL A 94 -13.49 4.51 4.45
N ILE A 95 -12.61 3.78 5.12
CA ILE A 95 -12.62 3.67 6.58
C ILE A 95 -11.96 4.94 7.16
N PRO A 96 -12.62 5.66 8.09
CA PRO A 96 -12.04 6.82 8.75
C PRO A 96 -10.73 6.48 9.46
N TRP A 97 -9.81 7.44 9.54
CA TRP A 97 -8.50 7.25 10.16
C TRP A 97 -8.56 6.69 11.58
N GLU A 98 -9.58 7.06 12.37
CA GLU A 98 -9.69 6.65 13.79
C GLU A 98 -10.16 5.21 14.00
N LYS A 99 -10.55 4.51 12.93
CA LYS A 99 -10.99 3.11 12.94
C LYS A 99 -9.93 2.14 12.42
#